data_AF-A0A2D8I554-F1
#
_entry.id   AF-A0A2D8I554-F1
#
_cell.length_a   1.000
_cell.length_b   1.000
_cell.length_c   1.000
_cell.angle_alpha   90.00
_cell.angle_beta   90.00
_cell.angle_gamma   90.00
#
_symmetry.space_group_name_H-M   'P 1'
#
loop_
_entity.id
_entity.type
_entity.pdbx_description
1 polymer ?
#
loop_
_entity_poly.entity_id
_entity_poly.type
_entity_poly.pdbx_seq_one_letter_code
_entity_poly.pdbx_strand_id
1 'polypeptide(L)' 'MNFRLKSDYKPTGDQPEAIDKLVKSISKGNTFQTLLGVTGSGKTFSMANVIQNLQRPSLIIS' A
#
# COMPACT_ATOMS: atom_id res chain seq x y z
N MET A 1 4.46 18.96 0.03
CA MET A 1 5.33 18.00 -0.69
C MET A 1 4.56 16.70 -0.79
N ASN A 2 4.42 16.13 -2.00
CA ASN A 2 3.67 14.89 -2.19
C ASN A 2 4.64 13.70 -2.14
N PHE A 3 4.25 12.60 -1.51
CA PHE A 3 5.00 11.36 -1.55
C PHE A 3 5.03 10.84 -2.99
N ARG A 4 6.23 10.60 -3.54
CA ARG A 4 6.44 10.03 -4.87
C ARG A 4 7.28 8.77 -4.76
N LEU A 5 6.66 7.63 -5.00
CA LEU A 5 7.30 6.33 -5.08
C LEU A 5 8.15 6.28 -6.35
N LYS A 6 9.45 6.06 -6.18
CA LYS A 6 10.38 5.79 -7.27
C LYS A 6 10.73 4.31 -7.26
N SER A 7 10.47 3.63 -8.37
CA SER A 7 10.72 2.19 -8.53
C SER A 7 10.81 1.88 -10.03
N ASP A 8 11.70 0.96 -10.39
CA ASP A 8 11.76 0.40 -11.76
C ASP A 8 10.68 -0.67 -11.99
N TYR A 9 10.06 -1.14 -10.90
CA TYR A 9 9.00 -2.13 -10.92
C TYR A 9 7.61 -1.49 -10.84
N LYS A 10 6.67 -2.09 -11.56
CA LYS A 10 5.23 -1.82 -11.41
C LYS A 10 4.61 -2.88 -10.49
N PRO A 11 3.48 -2.59 -9.80
CA PRO A 11 2.73 -3.62 -9.10
C PRO A 11 2.35 -4.76 -10.05
N THR A 12 2.58 -6.01 -9.62
CA THR A 12 2.29 -7.23 -10.40
C THR A 12 1.59 -8.28 -9.54
N GLY A 13 1.07 -9.34 -10.19
CA GLY A 13 0.31 -10.39 -9.50
C GLY A 13 -0.90 -9.81 -8.77
N ASP A 14 -1.07 -10.17 -7.50
CA ASP A 14 -2.20 -9.72 -6.66
C ASP A 14 -1.97 -8.33 -6.02
N GLN A 15 -0.78 -7.74 -6.21
CA GLN A 15 -0.46 -6.43 -5.61
C GLN A 15 -1.41 -5.31 -6.04
N PRO A 16 -1.77 -5.13 -7.33
CA PRO A 16 -2.66 -4.06 -7.75
C PRO A 16 -4.02 -4.11 -7.05
N GLU A 17 -4.60 -5.31 -6.91
CA GLU A 17 -5.89 -5.50 -6.25
C GLU A 17 -5.78 -5.25 -4.74
N ALA A 18 -4.73 -5.74 -4.09
CA ALA A 18 -4.49 -5.51 -2.67
C ALA A 18 -4.32 -4.01 -2.36
N ILE A 19 -3.56 -3.29 -3.19
CA ILE A 19 -3.37 -1.84 -3.09
C ILE A 19 -4.72 -1.12 -3.23
N ASP A 20 -5.50 -1.42 -4.27
CA ASP A 20 -6.80 -0.79 -4.53
C ASP A 20 -7.78 -1.02 -3.38
N LYS A 21 -7.89 -2.25 -2.86
CA LYS A 21 -8.74 -2.58 -1.72
C LYS A 21 -8.37 -1.79 -0.47
N LEU A 22 -7.08 -1.72 -0.14
CA LEU A 22 -6.59 -0.97 1.02
C LEU A 22 -6.85 0.53 0.88
N VAL A 23 -6.52 1.11 -0.28
CA VAL A 23 -6.76 2.53 -0.57
C VAL A 23 -8.24 2.87 -0.45
N LYS A 24 -9.12 2.08 -1.06
CA LYS A 24 -10.58 2.26 -0.97
C LYS A 24 -11.08 2.13 0.46
N SER A 25 -10.64 1.13 1.19
CA SER A 25 -11.09 0.90 2.57
C SER A 25 -10.67 2.03 3.50
N ILE A 26 -9.41 2.48 3.42
CA ILE A 26 -8.89 3.59 4.22
C ILE A 26 -9.57 4.92 3.83
N SER A 27 -9.81 5.14 2.53
CA SER A 27 -10.51 6.35 2.06
C SER A 27 -11.98 6.39 2.51
N LYS A 28 -12.61 5.23 2.75
CA LYS A 28 -13.94 5.12 3.36
C LYS A 28 -13.94 5.36 4.88
N GLY A 29 -12.78 5.60 5.49
CA GLY A 29 -12.66 5.85 6.93
C GLY A 29 -12.59 4.58 7.78
N ASN A 30 -12.41 3.40 7.18
CA ASN A 30 -12.28 2.16 7.95
C ASN A 30 -10.93 2.11 8.67
N THR A 31 -10.95 2.05 10.00
CA THR A 31 -9.77 2.19 10.86
C THR A 31 -8.76 1.03 10.75
N PHE A 32 -9.24 -0.21 10.68
CA PHE A 32 -8.40 -1.40 10.76
C PHE A 32 -8.41 -2.21 9.47
N GLN A 33 -7.25 -2.39 8.86
CA GLN A 33 -7.06 -3.20 7.66
C GLN A 33 -5.91 -4.19 7.87
N THR A 34 -6.04 -5.37 7.26
CA THR A 34 -5.00 -6.41 7.27
C THR A 34 -4.55 -6.71 5.86
N LEU A 35 -3.26 -6.53 5.57
CA LEU A 35 -2.64 -7.01 4.33
C LEU A 35 -2.10 -8.42 4.56
N LEU A 36 -2.91 -9.43 4.25
CA LEU A 36 -2.46 -10.82 4.30
C LEU A 36 -1.65 -11.14 3.04
N GLY A 37 -0.36 -11.45 3.22
CA GLY A 37 0.51 -11.81 2.11
C GLY A 37 1.61 -12.76 2.55
N VAL A 38 1.93 -13.73 1.70
CA VAL A 38 3.02 -14.69 1.92
C VAL A 38 4.39 -14.01 1.97
N THR A 39 5.40 -14.72 2.47
CA THR A 39 6.79 -14.24 2.42
C THR A 39 7.24 -14.09 0.97
N GLY A 40 7.96 -13.00 0.66
CA GLY A 40 8.43 -12.70 -0.70
C GLY A 40 7.41 -12.05 -1.64
N SER A 41 6.15 -11.85 -1.24
CA SER A 41 5.13 -11.24 -2.12
C SER A 41 5.27 -9.73 -2.38
N GLY A 42 6.28 -9.08 -1.79
CA GLY A 42 6.51 -7.65 -1.95
C GLY A 42 5.62 -6.74 -1.10
N LYS A 43 5.21 -7.17 0.11
CA LYS A 43 4.34 -6.40 1.01
C LYS A 43 4.79 -4.95 1.24
N THR A 44 6.10 -4.71 1.38
CA THR A 44 6.66 -3.35 1.53
C THR A 44 6.36 -2.49 0.31
N PHE A 45 6.50 -3.04 -0.89
CA PHE A 45 6.20 -2.33 -2.13
C PHE A 45 4.70 -2.05 -2.29
N SER A 46 3.84 -3.00 -1.92
CA SER A 46 2.39 -2.77 -1.86
C SER A 46 2.04 -1.63 -0.89
N MET A 47 2.61 -1.63 0.32
CA MET A 47 2.36 -0.55 1.29
C MET A 47 2.89 0.81 0.82
N ALA A 48 4.04 0.86 0.15
CA ALA A 48 4.56 2.10 -0.43
C ALA A 48 3.62 2.67 -1.50
N ASN A 49 3.01 1.82 -2.32
CA ASN A 49 1.97 2.23 -3.27
C ASN A 49 0.70 2.72 -2.56
N VAL A 50 0.27 2.07 -1.48
CA VAL A 50 -0.87 2.55 -0.66
C VAL A 50 -0.58 3.95 -0.09
N ILE A 51 0.61 4.16 0.48
CA ILE A 51 1.04 5.46 1.02
C ILE A 51 1.08 6.53 -0.09
N GLN A 52 1.59 6.20 -1.28
CA GLN A 52 1.56 7.09 -2.43
C GLN A 52 0.13 7.46 -2.86
N ASN A 53 -0.81 6.52 -2.85
CA ASN A 53 -2.19 6.84 -3.26
C ASN A 53 -2.91 7.71 -2.22
N LEU A 54 -2.66 7.46 -0.93
CA LEU A 54 -3.36 8.17 0.15
C LEU A 54 -2.78 9.54 0.49
N GLN A 55 -1.47 9.77 0.24
CA GLN A 55 -0.79 11.04 0.55
C GLN A 55 -0.95 11.48 2.02
N ARG A 56 -0.92 10.50 2.94
CA ARG A 56 -1.02 10.74 4.39
C ARG A 56 0.34 10.50 5.05
N PRO A 57 0.75 11.34 6.02
CA PRO A 57 1.85 11.01 6.92
C PRO A 57 1.63 9.62 7.52
N SER A 58 2.65 8.78 7.46
CA SER A 58 2.56 7.36 7.80
C SER A 58 3.68 6.97 8.76
N LEU A 59 3.36 6.16 9.77
CA LEU A 59 4.32 5.58 10.72
C LEU A 59 4.38 4.07 10.48
N ILE A 60 5.59 3.54 10.28
CA ILE A 60 5.84 2.09 10.21
C ILE A 60 6.51 1.68 11.52
N ILE A 61 5.97 0.64 12.16
CA ILE A 61 6.49 0.04 13.40
C ILE A 61 6.95 -1.38 13.04
N SER A 62 8.15 -1.77 13.47
CA SER A 62 8.77 -3.07 13.18
C SER A 62 9.20 -3.76 14.45
#